data_AF-A0A1F7V980-F1
#
_entry.id   AF-A0A1F7V980-F1
#
_cell.length_a   1.000
_cell.length_b   1.000
_cell.length_c   1.000
_cell.angle_alpha   90.00
_cell.angle_beta   90.00
_cell.angle_gamma   90.00
#
_symmetry.space_group_name_H-M   'P 1'
#
loop_
_entity.id
_entity.type
_entity.pdbx_description
1 polymer ?
#
loop_
_entity_poly.entity_id
_entity_poly.type
_entity_poly.pdbx_seq_one_letter_code
_entity_poly.pdbx_strand_id
1 'polypeptide(L)'
;MLKTKQKIAKRSSEALITIPLSAVRFISGYPKEKKILCEITTKELKRLNKPQTFDEMLNEARLDYALGNYKTVTNAKDLITSLRA
;
A
#
# COMPACT_ATOMS: atom_id res chain seq x y z
N MET A 1 -4.75 40.43 -13.37
CA MET A 1 -4.34 39.49 -12.31
C MET A 1 -5.19 38.22 -12.41
N LEU A 2 -4.67 37.15 -13.00
CA LEU A 2 -5.36 35.85 -13.11
C LEU A 2 -4.68 34.87 -12.15
N LYS A 3 -5.36 34.54 -11.03
CA LYS A 3 -4.91 33.52 -10.08
C LYS A 3 -5.34 32.15 -10.59
N THR A 4 -4.44 31.43 -11.24
CA THR A 4 -4.66 30.04 -11.67
C THR A 4 -4.66 29.15 -10.43
N LYS A 5 -5.80 28.52 -10.11
CA LYS A 5 -5.91 27.50 -9.06
C LYS A 5 -5.02 26.31 -9.46
N GLN A 6 -3.91 26.11 -8.75
CA GLN A 6 -3.07 24.92 -8.90
C GLN A 6 -3.91 23.69 -8.52
N LYS A 7 -4.17 22.80 -9.50
CA LYS A 7 -4.68 21.45 -9.23
C LYS A 7 -3.58 20.69 -8.46
N ILE A 8 -3.80 20.46 -7.17
CA ILE A 8 -2.97 19.56 -6.38
C ILE A 8 -3.24 18.15 -6.91
N ALA A 9 -2.36 17.66 -7.79
CA ALA A 9 -2.38 16.27 -8.20
C ALA A 9 -2.18 15.41 -6.94
N LYS A 10 -3.20 14.62 -6.61
CA LYS A 10 -3.14 13.62 -5.54
C LYS A 10 -1.98 12.68 -5.88
N ARG A 11 -0.83 12.80 -5.19
CA ARG A 11 0.26 11.84 -5.31
C ARG A 11 -0.32 10.47 -4.98
N SER A 12 -0.50 9.62 -5.98
CA SER A 12 -0.71 8.19 -5.72
C SER A 12 0.52 7.75 -4.94
N SER A 13 0.32 7.30 -3.70
CA SER A 13 1.36 6.59 -2.97
C SER A 13 1.76 5.42 -3.85
N GLU A 14 2.90 5.52 -4.52
CA GLU A 14 3.41 4.44 -5.37
C GLU A 14 3.49 3.18 -4.50
N ALA A 15 2.92 2.08 -5.01
CA ALA A 15 2.97 0.82 -4.31
C ALA A 15 4.44 0.39 -4.26
N LEU A 16 5.03 0.39 -3.07
CA LEU A 16 6.39 -0.07 -2.85
C LEU A 16 6.40 -1.60 -2.92
N ILE A 17 6.96 -2.14 -4.00
CA ILE A 17 7.18 -3.58 -4.14
C ILE A 17 8.53 -3.88 -3.49
N THR A 18 8.52 -4.67 -2.42
CA THR A 18 9.76 -5.14 -1.79
C THR A 18 10.21 -6.42 -2.49
N ILE A 19 11.40 -6.38 -3.10
CA ILE A 19 12.00 -7.55 -3.77
C ILE A 19 13.26 -7.94 -2.99
N PRO A 20 13.20 -8.95 -2.10
CA PRO A 20 14.39 -9.46 -1.44
C PRO A 20 15.32 -10.12 -2.47
N LEU A 21 16.62 -9.87 -2.35
CA LEU A 21 17.63 -10.44 -3.27
C LEU A 21 17.68 -11.97 -3.24
N SER A 22 17.19 -12.59 -2.16
CA SER A 22 17.04 -14.05 -2.06
C SER A 22 15.91 -14.62 -2.91
N ALA A 23 14.96 -13.79 -3.36
CA ALA A 23 13.82 -14.21 -4.18
C ALA A 23 14.08 -14.08 -5.68
N VAL A 24 15.24 -13.54 -6.07
CA VAL A 24 15.61 -13.38 -7.47
C VAL A 24 16.71 -14.38 -7.82
N ARG A 25 16.55 -15.05 -8.97
CA ARG A 25 17.58 -15.89 -9.55
C ARG A 25 18.46 -15.05 -10.45
N PHE A 26 19.76 -15.05 -10.21
CA PHE A 26 20.73 -14.42 -11.10
C PHE A 26 20.78 -15.16 -12.44
N ILE A 27 20.65 -14.42 -13.55
CA ILE A 27 20.73 -14.96 -14.91
C ILE A 27 22.07 -14.56 -15.54
N SER A 28 22.38 -13.26 -15.53
CA SER A 28 23.62 -12.75 -16.12
C SER A 28 24.01 -11.40 -15.54
N GLY A 29 25.30 -11.08 -15.63
CA GLY A 29 25.84 -9.80 -15.23
C GLY A 29 26.45 -9.08 -16.43
N TYR A 30 26.28 -7.77 -16.47
CA TYR A 30 26.90 -6.89 -17.46
C TYR A 30 27.86 -5.94 -16.72
N PRO A 31 29.13 -6.35 -16.49
CA PRO A 31 30.05 -5.63 -15.62
C PRO A 31 30.38 -4.21 -16.12
N LYS A 32 30.46 -4.04 -17.45
CA LYS A 32 30.74 -2.74 -18.08
C LYS A 32 29.61 -1.72 -17.85
N GLU A 33 28.38 -2.19 -17.74
CA GLU A 33 27.20 -1.34 -17.54
C GLU A 33 26.77 -1.26 -16.07
N LYS A 34 27.46 -1.98 -15.17
CA LYS A 34 27.08 -2.14 -13.76
C LYS A 34 25.63 -2.63 -13.59
N LYS A 35 25.16 -3.51 -14.47
CA LYS A 35 23.80 -4.07 -14.46
C LYS A 35 23.84 -5.58 -14.21
N ILE A 36 22.78 -6.09 -13.60
CA ILE A 36 22.53 -7.51 -13.45
C ILE A 36 21.12 -7.82 -13.96
N LEU A 37 20.97 -8.95 -14.64
CA LEU A 37 19.70 -9.50 -15.07
C LEU A 37 19.32 -10.61 -14.10
N CYS A 38 18.17 -10.45 -13.47
CA CYS A 38 17.64 -11.44 -12.54
C CYS A 38 16.22 -11.83 -12.94
N GLU A 39 15.88 -13.09 -12.72
CA GLU A 39 14.53 -13.64 -12.92
C GLU A 39 13.84 -13.82 -11.57
N ILE A 40 12.54 -13.53 -11.51
CA ILE A 40 11.68 -13.84 -10.37
C ILE A 40 10.36 -14.38 -10.88
N THR A 41 9.84 -15.42 -10.21
CA THR A 41 8.53 -15.93 -10.57
C THR A 41 7.44 -14.97 -10.09
N THR A 42 6.46 -14.68 -10.94
CA THR A 42 5.32 -13.81 -10.57
C THR A 42 4.51 -14.37 -9.41
N LYS A 43 4.48 -15.71 -9.27
CA LYS A 43 3.88 -16.41 -8.14
C LYS A 43 4.58 -16.06 -6.83
N GLU A 44 5.90 -16.04 -6.79
CA GLU A 44 6.66 -15.65 -5.60
C GLU A 44 6.58 -14.16 -5.32
N LEU A 45 6.58 -13.31 -6.35
CA LEU A 45 6.41 -11.87 -6.17
C LEU A 45 5.07 -11.55 -5.49
N LYS A 46 3.99 -12.21 -5.92
CA LYS A 46 2.65 -12.11 -5.29
C LYS A 46 2.61 -12.67 -3.88
N ARG A 47 3.37 -13.73 -3.59
CA ARG A 47 3.48 -14.31 -2.25
C ARG A 47 4.21 -13.38 -1.28
N LEU A 48 5.29 -12.74 -1.75
CA LEU A 48 6.13 -11.86 -0.93
C LEU A 48 5.46 -10.51 -0.65
N ASN A 49 4.69 -10.01 -1.61
CA ASN A 49 3.92 -8.78 -1.47
C ASN A 49 2.46 -9.07 -1.18
N LYS A 50 2.15 -10.25 -0.62
CA LYS A 50 0.80 -10.57 -0.19
C LYS A 50 0.49 -9.58 0.95
N PRO A 51 -0.55 -8.75 0.82
CA PRO A 51 -0.85 -7.76 1.84
C PRO A 51 -1.02 -8.49 3.17
N GLN A 52 -0.30 -8.03 4.20
CA GLN A 52 -0.48 -8.59 5.52
C GLN A 52 -1.89 -8.26 5.99
N THR A 53 -2.45 -9.07 6.89
CA THR A 53 -3.81 -8.87 7.42
C THR A 53 -4.03 -7.43 7.91
N PHE A 54 -2.98 -6.77 8.43
CA PHE A 54 -3.02 -5.37 8.80
C PHE A 54 -3.12 -4.40 7.62
N ASP A 55 -2.43 -4.65 6.52
CA ASP A 55 -2.53 -3.83 5.32
C ASP A 55 -3.91 -3.96 4.68
N GLU A 56 -4.46 -5.18 4.65
CA GLU A 56 -5.83 -5.45 4.21
C GLU A 56 -6.83 -4.70 5.11
N MET A 57 -6.74 -4.85 6.43
CA MET A 57 -7.57 -4.14 7.40
C MET A 57 -7.47 -2.60 7.26
N LEU A 58 -6.26 -2.07 7.03
CA LEU A 58 -6.07 -0.64 6.85
C LEU A 58 -6.69 -0.16 5.54
N ASN A 59 -6.62 -0.96 4.48
CA ASN A 59 -7.20 -0.61 3.20
C ASN A 59 -8.73 -0.64 3.25
N GLU A 60 -9.31 -1.64 3.91
CA GLU A 60 -10.75 -1.73 4.19
C GLU A 60 -11.21 -0.54 5.05
N ALA A 61 -10.49 -0.21 6.13
CA ALA A 61 -10.81 0.95 6.96
C ALA A 61 -10.74 2.28 6.19
N ARG A 62 -9.80 2.42 5.24
CA ARG A 62 -9.71 3.57 4.34
C ARG A 62 -10.88 3.64 3.37
N LEU A 63 -11.33 2.49 2.85
CA LEU A 63 -12.51 2.36 2.01
C LEU A 63 -13.77 2.76 2.77
N ASP A 64 -13.98 2.22 3.96
CA ASP A 64 -15.11 2.57 4.84
C ASP A 64 -15.15 4.06 5.15
N TYR A 65 -14.00 4.66 5.47
CA TYR A 65 -13.90 6.10 5.70
C TYR A 65 -14.28 6.92 4.44
N ALA A 66 -13.81 6.50 3.26
CA ALA A 66 -14.11 7.16 2.00
C ALA A 66 -15.59 7.03 1.60
N LEU A 67 -16.24 5.93 1.96
CA LEU A 67 -17.66 5.66 1.72
C LEU A 67 -18.58 6.30 2.77
N GLY A 68 -18.02 6.94 3.79
CA GLY A 68 -18.82 7.49 4.91
C GLY A 68 -19.38 6.42 5.86
N ASN A 69 -18.92 5.17 5.71
CA ASN A 69 -19.33 4.04 6.54
C ASN A 69 -18.51 4.00 7.84
N TYR A 70 -18.59 5.07 8.63
CA TYR A 70 -17.90 5.17 9.92
C TYR A 70 -18.79 5.81 10.98
N LYS A 71 -18.56 5.45 12.24
CA LYS A 71 -19.26 6.03 13.39
C LYS A 71 -18.30 6.92 14.16
N THR A 72 -18.63 8.20 14.27
CA THR A 72 -17.93 9.12 15.17
C THR A 72 -18.61 9.13 16.52
N VAL A 73 -17.83 9.01 17.57
CA VAL A 73 -18.29 9.13 18.95
C VAL A 73 -17.40 10.15 19.64
N THR A 74 -18.03 11.11 20.32
CA THR A 74 -17.34 12.22 20.99
C THR A 74 -17.01 11.92 22.44
N ASN A 75 -17.56 10.84 22.99
CA ASN A 75 -17.45 10.42 24.37
C ASN A 75 -17.16 8.91 24.47
N ALA A 76 -16.32 8.53 25.44
CA ALA A 76 -15.91 7.14 25.61
C ALA A 76 -17.06 6.19 25.97
N LYS A 77 -18.11 6.70 26.63
CA LYS A 77 -19.31 5.91 26.97
C LYS A 77 -20.08 5.46 25.73
N ASP A 78 -20.25 6.32 24.73
CA ASP A 78 -21.01 5.96 23.53
C ASP A 78 -20.19 5.04 22.62
N LEU A 79 -18.86 5.17 22.64
CA LEU A 79 -17.95 4.21 22.01
C LEU A 79 -18.14 2.81 22.61
N ILE A 80 -18.05 2.69 23.94
CA ILE A 80 -18.17 1.40 24.64
C ILE A 80 -19.54 0.78 24.40
N THR A 81 -20.60 1.59 24.38
CA THR A 81 -21.96 1.12 24.09
C THR A 81 -22.07 0.59 22.65
N SER A 82 -21.47 1.29 21.69
CA SER A 82 -21.49 0.86 20.28
C SER A 82 -20.68 -0.41 20.00
N LEU A 83 -19.66 -0.70 20.81
CA LEU A 83 -18.80 -1.88 20.67
C LEU A 83 -19.32 -3.12 21.43
N ARG A 84 -20.30 -2.94 22.33
CA ARG A 84 -20.90 -4.02 23.13
C ARG A 84 -22.28 -4.46 22.63
N ALA A 85 -22.86 -3.73 21.68
CA ALA A 85 -24.11 -4.08 20.99
C ALA A 85 -23.85 -5.12 19.90
#